data_AF-A0A8S3Z7Q8-F1
#
_entry.id   AF-A0A8S3Z7Q8-F1
#
_cell.length_a   1.000
_cell.length_b   1.000
_cell.length_c   1.000
_cell.angle_alpha   90.00
_cell.angle_beta   90.00
_cell.angle_gamma   90.00
#
_symmetry.space_group_name_H-M   'P 1'
#
loop_
_entity.id
_entity.type
_entity.pdbx_description
1 polymer ?
#
loop_
_entity_poly.entity_id
_entity_poly.type
_entity_poly.pdbx_seq_one_letter_code
_entity_poly.pdbx_strand_id
1 'polypeptide(L)'
;MSLPTDIEMAHEPKDVDISAAGRGVWLVKVPKYLSEQWKMCPSGTEVAKLKIPKAKIPGKKPDIVLTSFDLSSKITPTQEGLAAAAAAPKPVQRGGSIRNHKFIVTNVGNQNLVVMSQAKIDGSGKEAATEKISIEGKVLHRAECHPIVDASYQQLKKEHVQAQNTPQRQTVLLTGIVNTYKPVSDHFNTFEERKAKKAEKRSRAEKSKVMDVLFNAFEKHQFYNVKDLVGITKQPVPYLKEILNEICNYNMTAPHKNMWELKPEFRHYKAQDDGT
;
A
#
# COMPACT_ATOMS: atom_id res chain seq x y z
N MET A 1 -28.10 28.36 -10.88
CA MET A 1 -26.69 28.04 -11.20
C MET A 1 -25.83 28.83 -10.23
N SER A 2 -25.36 28.21 -9.15
CA SER A 2 -24.44 28.83 -8.21
C SER A 2 -23.04 28.83 -8.82
N LEU A 3 -22.43 30.01 -8.92
CA LEU A 3 -21.03 30.15 -9.36
C LEU A 3 -20.10 29.49 -8.33
N PRO A 4 -18.93 28.97 -8.75
CA PRO A 4 -17.98 28.33 -7.84
C PRO A 4 -17.34 29.39 -6.94
N THR A 5 -17.66 29.34 -5.65
CA THR A 5 -17.12 30.20 -4.58
C THR A 5 -15.62 30.06 -4.37
N ASP A 6 -14.98 29.07 -4.99
CA ASP A 6 -13.56 28.75 -4.79
C ASP A 6 -12.60 29.75 -5.47
N ILE A 7 -13.05 30.53 -6.46
CA ILE A 7 -12.19 31.48 -7.19
C ILE A 7 -12.12 32.85 -6.47
N GLU A 8 -13.17 33.25 -5.73
CA GLU A 8 -13.16 34.50 -4.96
C GLU A 8 -12.28 34.42 -3.70
N MET A 9 -12.14 33.24 -3.09
CA MET A 9 -11.26 33.04 -1.91
C MET A 9 -9.76 33.17 -2.23
N ALA A 10 -9.35 33.14 -3.49
CA ALA A 10 -7.93 33.21 -3.88
C ALA A 10 -7.33 34.64 -3.78
N HIS A 11 -8.17 35.67 -3.66
CA HIS A 11 -7.77 37.08 -3.61
C HIS A 11 -7.96 37.73 -2.25
N GLU A 12 -8.31 36.95 -1.22
CA GLU A 12 -8.41 37.50 0.13
C GLU A 12 -7.00 37.94 0.59
N PRO A 13 -6.82 39.21 1.00
CA PRO A 13 -5.51 39.71 1.41
C PRO A 13 -5.06 38.96 2.67
N LYS A 14 -4.11 38.04 2.51
CA LYS A 14 -3.46 37.36 3.62
C LYS A 14 -2.32 38.23 4.13
N ASP A 15 -2.33 38.49 5.44
CA ASP A 15 -1.22 39.17 6.10
C ASP A 15 0.06 38.32 6.01
N VAL A 16 1.16 38.98 5.64
CA VAL A 16 2.48 38.38 5.53
C VAL A 16 3.35 38.93 6.65
N ASP A 17 3.96 38.04 7.42
CA ASP A 17 4.92 38.43 8.46
C ASP A 17 6.28 38.78 7.81
N ILE A 18 6.75 40.01 8.02
CA ILE A 18 7.97 40.59 7.41
C ILE A 18 9.08 40.75 8.46
N SER A 19 8.86 40.31 9.71
CA SER A 19 9.80 40.52 10.83
C SER A 19 11.23 40.05 10.54
N ALA A 20 11.41 38.94 9.80
CA ALA A 20 12.71 38.40 9.44
C ALA A 20 13.23 38.83 8.05
N ALA A 21 12.59 39.79 7.36
CA ALA A 21 13.00 40.22 6.02
C ALA A 21 14.42 40.82 5.94
N GLY A 22 14.90 41.43 7.03
CA GLY A 22 16.29 41.92 7.13
C GLY A 22 17.34 40.81 7.34
N ARG A 23 16.92 39.57 7.62
CA ARG A 23 17.81 38.46 7.91
C ARG A 23 18.53 37.99 6.64
N GLY A 24 19.85 37.89 6.71
CA GLY A 24 20.66 37.32 5.64
C GLY A 24 20.74 35.80 5.72
N VAL A 25 20.39 35.11 4.63
CA VAL A 25 20.45 33.64 4.54
C VAL A 25 21.35 33.16 3.41
N TRP A 26 21.82 31.91 3.50
CA TRP A 26 22.64 31.26 2.47
C TRP A 26 21.82 30.22 1.73
N LEU A 27 21.92 30.22 0.39
CA LEU A 27 21.33 29.20 -0.46
C LEU A 27 22.42 28.22 -0.89
N VAL A 28 22.33 26.97 -0.43
CA VAL A 28 23.34 25.94 -0.72
C VAL A 28 22.75 24.83 -1.58
N LYS A 29 23.35 24.59 -2.75
CA LYS A 29 23.07 23.41 -3.58
C LYS A 29 23.83 22.20 -3.03
N VAL A 30 23.13 21.12 -2.70
CA VAL A 30 23.69 19.92 -2.06
C VAL A 30 23.50 18.69 -2.96
N PRO A 31 24.50 17.78 -3.07
CA PRO A 31 24.36 16.51 -3.77
C PRO A 31 23.23 15.61 -3.21
N LYS A 32 22.59 14.82 -4.08
CA LYS A 32 21.44 13.97 -3.72
C LYS A 32 21.73 13.01 -2.58
N TYR A 33 22.86 12.30 -2.63
CA TYR A 33 23.23 11.32 -1.60
C TYR A 33 23.35 11.94 -0.20
N LEU A 34 23.83 13.19 -0.07
CA LEU A 34 23.84 13.90 1.21
C LEU A 34 22.43 14.24 1.68
N SER A 35 21.60 14.76 0.78
CA SER A 35 20.22 15.13 1.12
C SER A 35 19.39 13.91 1.56
N GLU A 36 19.62 12.75 0.94
CA GLU A 36 18.97 11.48 1.31
C GLU A 36 19.42 11.01 2.69
N GLN A 37 20.72 11.10 2.99
CA GLN A 37 21.24 10.81 4.32
C GLN A 37 20.63 11.72 5.39
N TRP A 38 20.53 13.03 5.14
CA TRP A 38 19.94 13.96 6.11
C TRP A 38 18.45 13.72 6.35
N LYS A 39 17.70 13.32 5.31
CA LYS A 39 16.28 12.94 5.44
C LYS A 39 16.06 11.69 6.27
N MET A 40 17.02 10.77 6.30
CA MET A 40 16.96 9.55 7.10
C MET A 40 17.27 9.78 8.59
N CYS A 41 17.73 10.97 8.96
CA CYS A 41 18.11 11.28 10.33
C CYS A 41 16.93 11.87 11.11
N PRO A 42 16.76 11.52 12.41
CA PRO A 42 15.72 12.11 13.23
C PRO A 42 15.98 13.61 13.45
N SER A 43 14.90 14.37 13.63
CA SER A 43 14.92 15.81 13.88
C SER A 43 15.83 16.15 15.07
N GLY A 44 16.68 17.16 14.92
CA GLY A 44 17.66 17.58 15.94
C GLY A 44 18.99 16.83 15.92
N THR A 45 19.18 15.87 15.00
CA THR A 45 20.48 15.19 14.85
C THR A 45 21.49 16.11 14.16
N GLU A 46 22.67 16.25 14.76
CA GLU A 46 23.80 16.92 14.11
C GLU A 46 24.36 16.05 12.98
N VAL A 47 24.22 16.52 11.73
CA VAL A 47 24.58 15.76 10.51
C VAL A 47 25.96 16.08 9.95
N ALA A 48 26.45 17.30 10.16
CA ALA A 48 27.72 17.77 9.62
C ALA A 48 28.22 19.03 10.34
N LYS A 49 29.52 19.26 10.26
CA LYS A 49 30.19 20.47 10.76
C LYS A 49 30.71 21.31 9.59
N LEU A 50 30.31 22.58 9.53
CA LEU A 50 30.80 23.54 8.54
C LEU A 50 31.99 24.32 9.11
N LYS A 51 33.13 24.27 8.43
CA LYS A 51 34.33 25.05 8.78
C LYS A 51 34.53 26.17 7.77
N ILE A 52 34.42 27.41 8.25
CA ILE A 52 34.65 28.64 7.47
C ILE A 52 35.97 29.26 7.95
N PRO A 53 37.13 28.92 7.33
CA PRO A 53 38.38 29.55 7.70
C PRO A 53 38.40 31.01 7.25
N LYS A 54 39.09 31.87 8.01
CA LYS A 54 39.45 33.21 7.53
C LYS A 54 40.35 33.09 6.31
N ALA A 55 40.16 33.95 5.31
CA ALA A 55 40.99 33.95 4.11
C ALA A 55 42.46 34.16 4.51
N LYS A 56 43.33 33.17 4.19
CA LYS A 56 44.76 33.23 4.50
C LYS A 56 45.54 34.17 3.57
N ILE A 57 44.96 34.48 2.40
CA ILE A 57 45.57 35.32 1.36
C ILE A 57 44.59 36.45 1.04
N PRO A 58 45.02 37.72 1.06
CA PRO A 58 44.20 38.85 0.62
C PRO A 58 43.66 38.62 -0.81
N GLY A 59 42.35 38.71 -1.00
CA GLY A 59 41.71 38.52 -2.31
C GLY A 59 41.36 37.08 -2.70
N LYS A 60 41.83 36.05 -1.98
CA LYS A 60 41.40 34.66 -2.22
C LYS A 60 40.16 34.34 -1.40
N LYS A 61 39.12 33.79 -2.06
CA LYS A 61 37.91 33.30 -1.37
C LYS A 61 38.28 32.23 -0.34
N PRO A 62 37.66 32.22 0.86
CA PRO A 62 37.95 31.22 1.88
C PRO A 62 37.58 29.82 1.41
N ASP A 63 38.40 28.83 1.77
CA ASP A 63 38.14 27.44 1.42
C ASP A 63 37.20 26.82 2.47
N ILE A 64 35.90 26.91 2.19
CA ILE A 64 34.86 26.45 3.12
C ILE A 64 34.69 24.94 2.94
N VAL A 65 34.81 24.20 4.04
CA VAL A 65 34.73 22.74 4.04
C VAL A 65 33.62 22.27 4.97
N LEU A 66 32.76 21.41 4.47
CA LEU A 66 31.74 20.69 5.22
C LEU A 66 32.26 19.28 5.51
N THR A 67 32.30 18.91 6.78
CA THR A 67 32.65 17.55 7.23
C THR A 67 31.40 16.86 7.76
N SER A 68 30.89 15.87 7.02
CA SER A 68 29.77 15.02 7.39
C SER A 68 30.19 14.02 8.48
N PHE A 69 29.28 13.76 9.42
CA PHE A 69 29.50 12.75 10.45
C PHE A 69 29.14 11.34 9.95
N ASP A 70 29.70 10.33 10.60
CA ASP A 70 29.28 8.94 10.38
C ASP A 70 27.93 8.72 11.08
N LEU A 71 26.87 8.67 10.29
CA LEU A 71 25.50 8.55 10.76
C LEU A 71 25.04 7.09 10.85
N SER A 72 25.92 6.12 10.55
CA SER A 72 25.58 4.68 10.54
C SER A 72 25.05 4.15 11.87
N SER A 73 25.48 4.72 12.99
CA SER A 73 25.05 4.34 14.34
C SER A 73 23.80 5.07 14.84
N LYS A 74 23.38 6.15 14.16
CA LYS A 74 22.24 7.01 14.57
C LYS A 74 20.99 6.80 13.72
N ILE A 75 21.06 5.96 12.69
CA ILE A 75 19.90 5.55 11.89
C ILE A 75 19.18 4.46 12.67
N THR A 76 18.10 4.79 13.36
CA THR A 76 17.14 3.79 13.82
C THR A 76 16.47 3.18 12.59
N PRO A 77 16.48 1.85 12.40
CA PRO A 77 15.65 1.22 11.39
C PRO A 77 14.20 1.40 11.82
N THR A 78 13.52 2.38 11.26
CA THR A 78 12.07 2.52 11.39
C THR A 78 11.45 1.29 10.74
N GLN A 79 10.99 0.35 11.55
CA GLN A 79 10.14 -0.74 11.10
C GLN A 79 8.77 -0.17 10.73
N GLU A 80 8.44 -0.21 9.44
CA GLU A 80 7.05 -0.37 9.01
C GLU A 80 7.00 -1.41 7.89
N GLY A 81 6.35 -2.54 8.20
CA GLY A 81 5.50 -3.27 7.27
C GLY A 81 6.14 -4.25 6.27
N LEU A 82 6.00 -5.53 6.61
CA LEU A 82 5.98 -6.74 5.75
C LEU A 82 7.31 -7.43 5.43
N ALA A 83 7.56 -8.45 6.25
CA ALA A 83 8.33 -9.61 5.86
C ALA A 83 7.67 -10.31 4.66
N ALA A 84 8.41 -10.40 3.56
CA ALA A 84 8.28 -11.43 2.54
C ALA A 84 9.68 -11.83 2.08
N ALA A 85 9.87 -13.14 1.97
CA ALA A 85 11.15 -13.82 2.06
C ALA A 85 12.01 -13.75 0.78
N ALA A 86 13.30 -13.98 1.03
CA ALA A 86 14.28 -14.66 0.18
C ALA A 86 14.82 -13.95 -1.08
N ALA A 87 16.16 -13.91 -1.13
CA ALA A 87 17.05 -13.66 -2.27
C ALA A 87 17.33 -12.20 -2.67
N ALA A 88 18.16 -11.50 -1.89
CA ALA A 88 19.02 -10.41 -2.37
C ALA A 88 20.27 -10.28 -1.44
N PRO A 89 21.43 -9.86 -1.97
CA PRO A 89 22.74 -10.25 -1.46
C PRO A 89 23.12 -9.56 -0.15
N LYS A 90 24.08 -10.19 0.55
CA LYS A 90 24.76 -9.72 1.76
C LYS A 90 24.97 -8.20 1.77
N PRO A 91 24.84 -7.51 2.92
CA PRO A 91 25.10 -6.08 3.00
C PRO A 91 26.57 -5.85 2.61
N VAL A 92 26.77 -5.41 1.37
CA VAL A 92 28.06 -4.91 0.90
C VAL A 92 28.40 -3.79 1.86
N GLN A 93 29.53 -3.93 2.53
CA GLN A 93 30.08 -2.94 3.44
C GLN A 93 29.90 -1.56 2.79
N ARG A 94 29.10 -0.68 3.41
CA ARG A 94 28.89 0.69 2.94
C ARG A 94 30.28 1.33 2.78
N GLY A 95 30.74 1.39 1.53
CA GLY A 95 32.04 1.92 1.16
C GLY A 95 32.23 3.31 1.74
N GLY A 96 33.47 3.61 2.13
CA GLY A 96 33.87 4.71 3.00
C GLY A 96 32.98 5.95 2.94
N SER A 97 32.41 6.33 4.09
CA SER A 97 31.63 7.55 4.21
C SER A 97 32.42 8.73 3.64
N ILE A 98 31.91 9.35 2.58
CA ILE A 98 32.50 10.56 2.01
C ILE A 98 32.35 11.65 3.06
N ARG A 99 33.43 11.93 3.78
CA ARG A 99 33.36 12.83 4.94
C ARG A 99 33.40 14.28 4.54
N ASN A 100 34.20 14.65 3.54
CA ASN A 100 34.52 16.06 3.28
C ASN A 100 33.97 16.55 1.94
N HIS A 101 33.36 17.74 1.98
CA HIS A 101 32.82 18.44 0.83
C HIS A 101 33.29 19.89 0.83
N LYS A 102 33.59 20.45 -0.34
CA LYS A 102 34.02 21.83 -0.52
C LYS A 102 32.86 22.71 -0.96
N PHE A 103 32.69 23.87 -0.33
CA PHE A 103 31.67 24.84 -0.70
C PHE A 103 32.26 25.90 -1.61
N ILE A 104 31.71 26.03 -2.81
CA ILE A 104 32.09 27.08 -3.75
C ILE A 104 31.06 28.21 -3.64
N VAL A 105 31.47 29.33 -3.04
CA VAL A 105 30.60 30.50 -2.83
C VAL A 105 30.61 31.42 -4.05
N THR A 106 29.41 31.73 -4.51
CA THR A 106 29.10 32.59 -5.65
C THR A 106 28.22 33.75 -5.18
N ASN A 107 28.45 34.94 -5.73
CA ASN A 107 27.60 36.08 -5.44
C ASN A 107 26.23 35.88 -6.12
N VAL A 108 25.15 36.36 -5.50
CA VAL A 108 23.78 36.32 -6.06
C VAL A 108 23.60 37.28 -7.25
N GLY A 109 24.61 38.12 -7.53
CA GLY A 109 24.65 38.98 -8.71
C GLY A 109 23.50 39.98 -8.70
N ASN A 110 22.72 40.00 -9.79
CA ASN A 110 21.59 40.93 -9.97
C ASN A 110 20.24 40.31 -9.60
N GLN A 111 20.22 39.09 -9.05
CA GLN A 111 18.98 38.41 -8.65
C GLN A 111 18.69 38.69 -7.18
N ASN A 112 17.46 39.14 -6.89
CA ASN A 112 16.97 39.29 -5.52
C ASN A 112 16.18 38.05 -5.12
N LEU A 113 16.77 37.21 -4.28
CA LEU A 113 16.17 35.97 -3.81
C LEU A 113 15.74 36.12 -2.35
N VAL A 114 14.50 35.73 -2.06
CA VAL A 114 13.89 35.81 -0.72
C VAL A 114 13.32 34.44 -0.37
N VAL A 115 13.44 34.05 0.90
CA VAL A 115 12.87 32.79 1.42
C VAL A 115 11.55 33.10 2.10
N MET A 116 10.51 32.37 1.70
CA MET A 116 9.18 32.43 2.31
C MET A 116 8.86 31.06 2.92
N SER A 117 8.19 31.08 4.06
CA SER A 117 7.65 29.89 4.73
C SER A 117 6.13 29.99 4.77
N GLN A 118 5.47 28.85 4.56
CA GLN A 118 4.03 28.70 4.66
C GLN A 118 3.76 27.61 5.69
N ALA A 119 3.25 28.01 6.85
CA ALA A 119 2.86 27.08 7.91
C ALA A 119 1.33 26.93 7.91
N LYS A 120 0.86 25.68 7.85
CA LYS A 120 -0.54 25.37 8.12
C LYS A 120 -0.71 25.30 9.62
N ILE A 121 -1.49 26.21 10.18
CA ILE A 121 -1.84 26.18 11.60
C ILE A 121 -3.16 25.40 11.69
N ASP A 122 -3.09 24.19 12.24
CA ASP A 122 -4.29 23.43 12.57
C ASP A 122 -4.98 24.11 13.74
N GLY A 123 -6.03 24.88 13.43
CA GLY A 123 -6.84 25.55 14.43
C GLY A 123 -7.51 24.52 15.35
N SER A 124 -7.27 24.64 16.66
CA SER A 124 -8.06 23.91 17.66
C SER A 124 -9.44 24.56 17.79
N GLY A 125 -10.36 24.23 16.88
CA GLY A 125 -11.74 24.76 16.90
C GLY A 125 -12.31 24.96 15.50
N LYS A 126 -13.63 25.16 15.41
CA LYS A 126 -14.45 25.27 14.18
C LYS A 126 -14.14 26.51 13.29
N GLU A 127 -12.88 26.83 13.04
CA GLU A 127 -12.45 27.82 12.07
C GLU A 127 -11.54 27.17 11.03
N ALA A 128 -11.66 27.63 9.78
CA ALA A 128 -10.89 27.11 8.65
C ALA A 128 -9.38 27.25 8.93
N ALA A 129 -8.59 26.25 8.53
CA ALA A 129 -7.15 26.24 8.71
C ALA A 129 -6.54 27.56 8.19
N THR A 130 -5.98 28.36 9.10
CA THR A 130 -5.35 29.64 8.73
C THR A 130 -3.92 29.36 8.29
N GLU A 131 -3.63 29.75 7.05
CA GLU A 131 -2.28 29.65 6.49
C GLU A 131 -1.48 30.88 6.93
N LYS A 132 -0.46 30.69 7.77
CA LYS A 132 0.46 31.77 8.12
C LYS A 132 1.60 31.82 7.11
N ILE A 133 1.73 32.96 6.43
CA ILE A 133 2.80 33.23 5.47
C ILE A 133 3.82 34.17 6.13
N SER A 134 5.09 33.81 6.05
CA SER A 134 6.19 34.58 6.65
C SER A 134 7.40 34.68 5.72
N ILE A 135 8.09 35.81 5.76
CA ILE A 135 9.37 36.04 5.09
C ILE A 135 10.52 35.72 6.05
N GLU A 136 11.32 34.72 5.72
CA GLU A 136 12.42 34.19 6.56
C GLU A 136 13.76 34.91 6.37
N GLY A 137 13.88 35.68 5.28
CA GLY A 137 15.04 36.49 4.98
C GLY A 137 15.44 36.56 3.51
N LYS A 138 16.43 37.40 3.23
CA LYS A 138 17.02 37.62 1.91
C LYS A 138 18.28 36.78 1.72
N VAL A 139 18.40 36.12 0.58
CA VAL A 139 19.59 35.33 0.24
C VAL A 139 20.76 36.26 -0.08
N LEU A 140 21.82 36.20 0.72
CA LEU A 140 23.03 37.01 0.53
C LEU A 140 24.09 36.26 -0.28
N HIS A 141 24.19 34.95 -0.08
CA HIS A 141 25.21 34.13 -0.71
C HIS A 141 24.61 32.84 -1.27
N ARG A 142 25.06 32.49 -2.47
CA ARG A 142 24.79 31.19 -3.08
C ARG A 142 26.04 30.34 -2.96
N ALA A 143 25.90 29.09 -2.55
CA ALA A 143 27.01 28.15 -2.50
C ALA A 143 26.65 26.83 -3.19
N GLU A 144 27.66 26.18 -3.75
CA GLU A 144 27.52 24.83 -4.30
C GLU A 144 28.44 23.87 -3.56
N CYS A 145 27.85 22.86 -2.92
CA CYS A 145 28.54 21.80 -2.20
C CYS A 145 29.06 20.77 -3.21
N HIS A 146 30.38 20.72 -3.35
CA HIS A 146 31.09 19.80 -4.22
C HIS A 146 31.76 18.69 -3.41
N PRO A 147 31.61 17.41 -3.78
CA PRO A 147 32.40 16.34 -3.20
C PRO A 147 33.88 16.53 -3.51
N ILE A 148 34.72 16.18 -2.54
CA ILE A 148 36.15 16.01 -2.80
C ILE A 148 36.33 14.66 -3.51
N VAL A 149 37.04 14.66 -4.64
CA VAL A 149 37.23 13.47 -5.49
C VAL A 149 38.26 12.54 -4.84
N ASP A 150 37.77 11.75 -3.88
CA ASP A 150 38.52 10.69 -3.22
C ASP A 150 38.13 9.31 -3.77
N ALA A 151 38.91 8.27 -3.47
CA ALA A 151 38.63 6.89 -3.90
C ALA A 151 37.20 6.44 -3.49
N SER A 152 36.78 6.81 -2.27
CA SER A 152 35.43 6.55 -1.76
C SER A 152 34.33 7.23 -2.59
N TYR A 153 34.56 8.47 -3.04
CA TYR A 153 33.60 9.18 -3.90
C TYR A 153 33.53 8.55 -5.30
N GLN A 154 34.68 8.14 -5.85
CA GLN A 154 34.72 7.44 -7.12
C GLN A 154 33.95 6.12 -7.08
N GLN A 155 34.09 5.36 -5.99
CA GLN A 155 33.32 4.13 -5.77
C GLN A 155 31.82 4.40 -5.70
N LEU A 156 31.38 5.36 -4.87
CA LEU A 156 29.97 5.72 -4.77
C LEU A 156 29.39 6.18 -6.12
N LYS A 157 30.15 6.99 -6.87
CA LYS A 157 29.70 7.45 -8.19
C LYS A 157 29.62 6.29 -9.19
N LYS A 158 30.54 5.34 -9.15
CA LYS A 158 30.50 4.13 -9.98
C LYS A 158 29.27 3.29 -9.67
N GLU A 159 28.98 3.04 -8.40
CA GLU A 159 27.79 2.29 -7.96
C GLU A 159 26.49 3.01 -8.37
N HIS A 160 26.44 4.34 -8.20
CA HIS A 160 25.28 5.13 -8.61
C HIS A 160 25.03 5.06 -10.12
N VAL A 161 26.10 5.21 -10.93
CA VAL A 161 26.01 5.11 -12.38
C VAL A 161 25.62 3.70 -12.81
N GLN A 162 26.15 2.65 -12.16
CA GLN A 162 25.74 1.27 -12.43
C GLN A 162 24.27 1.03 -12.10
N ALA A 163 23.79 1.48 -10.95
CA ALA A 163 22.40 1.32 -10.55
C ALA A 163 21.44 2.07 -11.49
N GLN A 164 21.79 3.30 -11.90
CA GLN A 164 20.97 4.08 -12.83
C GLN A 164 21.03 3.57 -14.27
N ASN A 165 22.18 3.06 -14.71
CA ASN A 165 22.34 2.51 -16.06
C ASN A 165 21.88 1.06 -16.19
N THR A 166 21.50 0.40 -15.10
CA THR A 166 20.90 -0.94 -15.17
C THR A 166 19.44 -0.76 -15.57
N PRO A 167 19.04 -1.14 -16.80
CA PRO A 167 17.67 -0.96 -17.25
C PRO A 167 16.73 -1.87 -16.45
N GLN A 168 15.59 -1.35 -16.02
CA GLN A 168 14.57 -2.13 -15.27
C GLN A 168 13.95 -3.26 -16.11
N ARG A 169 14.02 -3.15 -17.44
CA ARG A 169 13.54 -4.17 -18.37
C ARG A 169 14.73 -4.60 -19.23
N GLN A 170 15.11 -5.86 -19.12
CA GLN A 170 16.16 -6.47 -19.93
C GLN A 170 15.55 -7.52 -20.84
N THR A 171 15.95 -7.51 -22.10
CA THR A 171 15.67 -8.61 -23.03
C THR A 171 16.48 -9.81 -22.58
N VAL A 172 15.80 -10.84 -22.08
CA VAL A 172 16.45 -12.11 -21.75
C VAL A 172 16.49 -12.96 -23.02
N LEU A 173 17.70 -13.32 -23.45
CA LEU A 173 17.86 -14.30 -24.53
C LEU A 173 17.40 -15.66 -23.99
N LEU A 174 16.33 -16.19 -24.56
CA LEU A 174 15.88 -17.55 -24.28
C LEU A 174 16.84 -18.53 -24.96
N THR A 175 17.68 -19.20 -24.18
CA THR A 175 18.68 -20.17 -24.67
C THR A 175 18.07 -21.53 -24.99
N GLY A 176 16.91 -21.84 -24.41
CA GLY A 176 16.14 -23.05 -24.70
C GLY A 176 14.91 -22.74 -25.54
N ILE A 177 14.50 -23.72 -26.36
CA ILE A 177 13.20 -23.68 -27.05
C ILE A 177 12.12 -23.59 -25.98
N VAL A 178 11.39 -22.46 -25.94
CA VAL A 178 10.17 -22.35 -25.14
C VAL A 178 9.14 -23.24 -25.80
N ASN A 179 8.94 -24.43 -25.24
CA ASN A 179 7.84 -25.29 -25.65
C ASN A 179 6.53 -24.63 -25.22
N THR A 180 6.05 -23.69 -26.03
CA THR A 180 4.67 -23.23 -25.99
C THR A 180 3.82 -24.44 -26.32
N TYR A 181 3.34 -25.15 -25.30
CA TYR A 181 2.31 -26.16 -25.48
C TYR A 181 1.15 -25.47 -26.19
N LYS A 182 0.82 -25.98 -27.37
CA LYS A 182 -0.31 -25.54 -28.20
C LYS A 182 -1.54 -25.36 -27.30
N PRO A 183 -2.44 -24.41 -27.61
CA PRO A 183 -3.63 -24.15 -26.80
C PRO A 183 -4.32 -25.48 -26.47
N VAL A 184 -4.40 -25.76 -25.17
CA VAL A 184 -5.08 -26.95 -24.66
C VAL A 184 -6.51 -26.86 -25.18
N SER A 185 -6.96 -27.89 -25.90
CA SER A 185 -8.30 -27.93 -26.50
C SER A 185 -9.44 -27.79 -25.47
N ASP A 186 -9.11 -27.95 -24.18
CA ASP A 186 -9.99 -27.71 -23.05
C ASP A 186 -9.61 -26.43 -22.33
N HIS A 187 -10.30 -25.35 -22.69
CA HIS A 187 -10.31 -24.12 -21.91
C HIS A 187 -11.15 -24.33 -20.64
N PHE A 188 -10.88 -23.59 -19.57
CA PHE A 188 -11.64 -23.69 -18.31
C PHE A 188 -13.17 -23.62 -18.51
N ASN A 189 -13.62 -22.83 -19.48
CA ASN A 189 -15.04 -22.71 -19.85
C ASN A 189 -15.62 -24.00 -20.46
N THR A 190 -14.82 -24.79 -21.17
CA THR A 190 -15.24 -26.08 -21.74
C THR A 190 -15.55 -27.12 -20.65
N PHE A 191 -14.88 -27.03 -19.49
CA PHE A 191 -15.15 -27.88 -18.33
C PHE A 191 -16.49 -27.54 -17.66
N GLU A 192 -16.81 -26.26 -17.52
CA GLU A 192 -18.10 -25.81 -16.97
C GLU A 192 -19.28 -26.18 -17.88
N GLU A 193 -19.13 -26.01 -19.20
CA GLU A 193 -20.16 -26.44 -20.16
C GLU A 193 -20.40 -27.95 -20.12
N ARG A 194 -19.36 -28.77 -19.91
CA ARG A 194 -19.51 -30.22 -19.73
C ARG A 194 -20.22 -30.58 -18.43
N LYS A 195 -19.97 -29.86 -17.35
CA LYS A 195 -20.70 -30.01 -16.08
C LYS A 195 -22.17 -29.61 -16.21
N ALA A 196 -22.47 -28.54 -16.94
CA ALA A 196 -23.83 -28.12 -17.23
C ALA A 196 -24.58 -29.14 -18.11
N LYS A 197 -23.92 -29.74 -19.12
CA LYS A 197 -24.50 -30.81 -19.95
C LYS A 197 -24.73 -32.11 -19.18
N LYS A 198 -23.92 -32.40 -18.16
CA LYS A 198 -24.10 -33.54 -17.23
C LYS A 198 -25.09 -33.27 -16.09
N ALA A 199 -25.66 -32.06 -15.98
CA ALA A 199 -26.76 -31.82 -15.07
C ALA A 199 -28.00 -32.60 -15.56
N GLU A 200 -28.08 -33.84 -15.12
CA GLU A 200 -29.12 -34.82 -15.41
C GLU A 200 -30.51 -34.18 -15.26
N LYS A 201 -31.32 -34.21 -16.33
CA LYS A 201 -32.69 -33.69 -16.32
C LYS A 201 -33.51 -34.52 -15.34
N ARG A 202 -33.79 -33.95 -14.17
CA ARG A 202 -34.54 -34.58 -13.09
C ARG A 202 -36.02 -34.70 -13.47
N SER A 203 -36.44 -35.89 -13.90
CA SER A 203 -37.84 -36.21 -14.17
C SER A 203 -38.63 -36.38 -12.87
N ARG A 204 -39.90 -35.94 -12.85
CA ARG A 204 -40.79 -36.13 -11.71
C ARG A 204 -41.05 -37.62 -11.49
N ALA A 205 -40.69 -38.12 -10.32
CA ALA A 205 -41.05 -39.47 -9.88
C ALA A 205 -42.44 -39.46 -9.24
N GLU A 206 -43.01 -40.65 -9.06
CA GLU A 206 -44.29 -40.87 -8.39
C GLU A 206 -44.27 -40.36 -6.93
N LYS A 207 -45.34 -39.65 -6.52
CA LYS A 207 -45.45 -39.00 -5.20
C LYS A 207 -45.17 -39.95 -4.04
N SER A 208 -45.70 -41.18 -4.08
CA SER A 208 -45.51 -42.18 -3.03
C SER A 208 -44.03 -42.51 -2.81
N LYS A 209 -43.29 -42.75 -3.89
CA LYS A 209 -41.86 -43.11 -3.83
C LYS A 209 -40.99 -41.96 -3.32
N VAL A 210 -41.34 -40.72 -3.68
CA VAL A 210 -40.64 -39.53 -3.17
C VAL A 210 -40.88 -39.36 -1.68
N MET A 211 -42.11 -39.62 -1.19
CA MET A 211 -42.42 -39.59 0.23
C MET A 211 -41.60 -40.62 1.03
N ASP A 212 -41.49 -41.86 0.55
CA ASP A 212 -40.70 -42.90 1.23
C ASP A 212 -39.21 -42.50 1.37
N VAL A 213 -38.64 -41.92 0.30
CA VAL A 213 -37.25 -41.42 0.32
C VAL A 213 -37.10 -40.24 1.27
N LEU A 214 -38.10 -39.35 1.34
CA LEU A 214 -38.11 -38.22 2.26
C LEU A 214 -38.18 -38.69 3.72
N PHE A 215 -39.04 -39.67 4.03
CA PHE A 215 -39.14 -40.21 5.39
C PHE A 215 -37.82 -40.87 5.84
N ASN A 216 -37.18 -41.65 4.98
CA ASN A 216 -35.85 -42.22 5.25
C ASN A 216 -34.76 -41.13 5.41
N ALA A 217 -34.85 -40.04 4.65
CA ALA A 217 -33.94 -38.90 4.85
C ALA A 217 -34.14 -38.29 6.23
N PHE A 218 -35.39 -37.98 6.62
CA PHE A 218 -35.74 -37.38 7.92
C PHE A 218 -35.49 -38.28 9.12
N GLU A 219 -35.46 -39.60 8.94
CA GLU A 219 -35.03 -40.56 9.96
C GLU A 219 -33.55 -40.35 10.34
N LYS A 220 -32.70 -39.95 9.37
CA LYS A 220 -31.28 -39.67 9.62
C LYS A 220 -31.01 -38.30 10.23
N HIS A 221 -31.77 -37.28 9.82
CA HIS A 221 -31.65 -35.93 10.35
C HIS A 221 -33.02 -35.26 10.47
N GLN A 222 -33.29 -34.67 11.64
CA GLN A 222 -34.58 -34.03 11.94
C GLN A 222 -34.87 -32.79 11.06
N PHE A 223 -33.82 -32.09 10.62
CA PHE A 223 -33.92 -30.84 9.85
C PHE A 223 -33.09 -30.95 8.58
N TYR A 224 -33.67 -30.58 7.43
CA TYR A 224 -32.96 -30.51 6.15
C TYR A 224 -33.16 -29.19 5.41
N ASN A 225 -32.15 -28.78 4.65
CA ASN A 225 -32.30 -27.71 3.67
C ASN A 225 -32.92 -28.26 2.37
N VAL A 226 -33.71 -27.42 1.69
CA VAL A 226 -34.28 -27.73 0.36
C VAL A 226 -33.20 -28.19 -0.62
N LYS A 227 -32.01 -27.58 -0.59
CA LYS A 227 -30.92 -27.96 -1.51
C LYS A 227 -30.46 -29.41 -1.33
N ASP A 228 -30.44 -29.89 -0.09
CA ASP A 228 -29.98 -31.24 0.23
C ASP A 228 -31.06 -32.27 -0.12
N LEU A 229 -32.32 -31.96 0.17
CA LEU A 229 -33.46 -32.79 -0.22
C LEU A 229 -33.58 -32.90 -1.75
N VAL A 230 -33.27 -31.83 -2.47
CA VAL A 230 -33.19 -31.80 -3.93
C VAL A 230 -32.04 -32.68 -4.44
N GLY A 231 -30.92 -32.76 -3.71
CA GLY A 231 -29.82 -33.69 -4.00
C GLY A 231 -30.20 -35.15 -3.79
N ILE A 232 -30.82 -35.47 -2.65
CA ILE A 232 -31.18 -36.82 -2.22
C ILE A 232 -32.31 -37.41 -3.08
N THR A 233 -33.39 -36.66 -3.26
CA THR A 233 -34.58 -37.13 -3.99
C THR A 233 -34.41 -37.04 -5.51
N LYS A 234 -33.42 -36.27 -5.98
CA LYS A 234 -33.23 -35.88 -7.38
C LYS A 234 -34.52 -35.37 -8.03
N GLN A 235 -35.41 -34.71 -7.28
CA GLN A 235 -36.64 -34.12 -7.81
C GLN A 235 -36.46 -32.62 -8.12
N PRO A 236 -37.24 -32.06 -9.05
CA PRO A 236 -37.23 -30.62 -9.30
C PRO A 236 -37.81 -29.84 -8.10
N VAL A 237 -37.20 -28.69 -7.78
CA VAL A 237 -37.53 -27.86 -6.59
C VAL A 237 -39.02 -27.53 -6.44
N PRO A 238 -39.77 -27.18 -7.51
CA PRO A 238 -41.20 -26.87 -7.37
C PRO A 238 -42.02 -28.06 -6.89
N TYR A 239 -41.80 -29.24 -7.50
CA TYR A 239 -42.53 -30.46 -7.15
C TYR A 239 -42.21 -30.95 -5.75
N LEU A 240 -40.95 -30.81 -5.33
CA LEU A 240 -40.55 -31.18 -3.98
C LEU A 240 -41.20 -30.27 -2.93
N LYS A 241 -41.35 -28.96 -3.20
CA LYS A 241 -42.03 -28.03 -2.29
C LYS A 241 -43.52 -28.33 -2.14
N GLU A 242 -44.20 -28.78 -3.19
CA GLU A 242 -45.60 -29.22 -3.12
C GLU A 242 -45.75 -30.36 -2.10
N ILE A 243 -44.90 -31.38 -2.20
CA ILE A 243 -44.90 -32.52 -1.26
C ILE A 243 -44.50 -32.07 0.15
N LEU A 244 -43.42 -31.28 0.28
CA LEU A 244 -42.96 -30.78 1.59
C LEU A 244 -44.00 -29.91 2.29
N ASN A 245 -44.80 -29.12 1.58
CA ASN A 245 -45.90 -28.34 2.18
C ASN A 245 -46.99 -29.25 2.80
N GLU A 246 -47.20 -30.44 2.26
CA GLU A 246 -48.19 -31.38 2.79
C GLU A 246 -47.69 -32.06 4.08
N ILE A 247 -46.44 -32.54 4.10
CA ILE A 247 -45.90 -33.42 5.16
C ILE A 247 -44.92 -32.74 6.13
N CYS A 248 -44.35 -31.58 5.79
CA CYS A 248 -43.32 -30.89 6.58
C CYS A 248 -43.76 -29.48 7.01
N ASN A 249 -43.15 -29.00 8.08
CA ASN A 249 -43.22 -27.60 8.51
C ASN A 249 -41.94 -26.87 8.09
N TYR A 250 -42.10 -25.63 7.62
CA TYR A 250 -40.98 -24.76 7.27
C TYR A 250 -40.57 -23.90 8.45
N ASN A 251 -39.35 -24.09 8.94
CA ASN A 251 -38.84 -23.34 10.08
C ASN A 251 -38.25 -21.99 9.64
N MET A 252 -38.83 -20.89 10.15
CA MET A 252 -38.37 -19.52 9.88
C MET A 252 -37.52 -18.92 11.00
N THR A 253 -37.38 -19.59 12.15
CA THR A 253 -36.64 -19.09 13.31
C THR A 253 -35.22 -19.66 13.36
N ALA A 254 -34.27 -18.87 13.88
CA ALA A 254 -32.93 -19.36 14.18
C ALA A 254 -33.01 -20.30 15.42
N PRO A 255 -32.25 -21.41 15.50
CA PRO A 255 -31.04 -21.77 14.74
C PRO A 255 -31.26 -22.55 13.43
N HIS A 256 -32.46 -23.07 13.14
CA HIS A 256 -32.75 -23.91 11.97
C HIS A 256 -33.51 -23.16 10.87
N LYS A 257 -33.15 -21.90 10.64
CA LYS A 257 -33.82 -21.02 9.68
C LYS A 257 -33.69 -21.56 8.26
N ASN A 258 -34.81 -21.60 7.54
CA ASN A 258 -34.96 -22.14 6.18
C ASN A 258 -34.79 -23.67 6.07
N MET A 259 -34.91 -24.39 7.18
CA MET A 259 -34.94 -25.86 7.18
C MET A 259 -36.37 -26.38 7.23
N TRP A 260 -36.58 -27.54 6.63
CA TRP A 260 -37.81 -28.31 6.73
C TRP A 260 -37.66 -29.36 7.81
N GLU A 261 -38.72 -29.53 8.60
CA GLU A 261 -38.87 -30.63 9.55
C GLU A 261 -40.17 -31.36 9.26
N LEU A 262 -40.24 -32.64 9.56
CA LEU A 262 -41.47 -33.40 9.38
C LEU A 262 -42.54 -32.95 10.39
N LYS A 263 -43.81 -32.87 9.98
CA LYS A 263 -44.93 -32.58 10.89
C LYS A 263 -45.01 -33.66 11.99
N PRO A 264 -45.40 -33.30 13.22
CA PRO A 264 -45.45 -34.24 14.34
C PRO A 264 -46.38 -35.44 14.07
N GLU A 265 -47.43 -35.26 13.27
CA GLU A 265 -48.37 -36.32 12.85
C GLU A 265 -47.73 -37.42 12.01
N PHE A 266 -46.65 -37.10 11.28
CA PHE A 266 -45.93 -38.04 10.44
C PHE A 266 -44.61 -38.51 11.08
N ARG A 267 -44.25 -37.98 12.26
CA ARG A 267 -43.10 -38.44 13.05
C ARG A 267 -43.46 -39.76 13.74
N HIS A 268 -43.30 -40.86 13.02
CA HIS A 268 -43.33 -42.19 13.61
C HIS A 268 -42.01 -42.44 14.34
N TYR A 269 -41.78 -41.74 15.47
CA TYR A 269 -40.83 -42.27 16.45
C TYR A 269 -41.45 -43.58 16.93
N LYS A 270 -40.76 -44.71 16.73
CA LYS A 270 -40.99 -45.83 17.65
C LYS A 270 -40.77 -45.25 19.04
N ALA A 271 -41.81 -45.29 19.89
CA ALA A 271 -41.63 -45.03 21.31
C ALA A 271 -40.51 -45.96 21.78
N GLN A 272 -39.34 -45.40 22.10
CA GLN A 272 -38.33 -46.15 22.82
C GLN A 272 -38.90 -46.38 24.21
N ASP A 273 -39.06 -47.66 24.52
CA ASP A 273 -39.43 -48.20 25.82
C ASP A 273 -38.45 -47.65 26.87
N ASP A 274 -38.93 -46.79 27.76
CA ASP A 274 -38.24 -46.41 28.99
C ASP A 274 -38.25 -47.65 29.91
N GLY A 275 -37.23 -48.49 29.76
CA GLY A 275 -36.99 -49.68 30.57
C GLY A 275 -35.76 -49.52 31.46
N THR A 276 -35.99 -48.98 32.66
CA THR A 276 -35.16 -49.02 33.90
C THR A 276 -33.74 -48.44 33.88
#